data_AF-A0A9C9MZW0-F1
#
_entry.id   AF-A0A9C9MZW0-F1
#
_cell.length_a   1.000
_cell.length_b   1.000
_cell.length_c   1.000
_cell.angle_alpha   90.00
_cell.angle_beta   90.00
_cell.angle_gamma   90.00
#
_symmetry.space_group_name_H-M   'P 1'
#
loop_
_entity.id
_entity.type
_entity.pdbx_description
1 polymer ?
#
loop_
_entity_poly.entity_id
_entity_poly.type
_entity_poly.pdbx_seq_one_letter_code
_entity_poly.pdbx_strand_id
1 'polypeptide(L)' 'MKIKRSSVIIACLVVLLLFAGWLAYSTLNNELTPPVETGFRDWFWQVRRFDLLAQVVLIFAGTLGIAALLPMEDYEQDG' A
#
# COMPACT_ATOMS: atom_id res chain seq x y z
N MET A 1 3.57 -5.87 -31.92
CA MET A 1 4.09 -5.62 -30.56
C MET A 1 4.38 -6.97 -29.90
N LYS A 2 5.65 -7.43 -29.84
CA LYS A 2 5.99 -8.71 -29.19
C LYS A 2 5.94 -8.51 -27.67
N ILE A 3 4.88 -9.00 -27.03
CA ILE A 3 4.76 -8.93 -25.57
C ILE A 3 5.85 -9.82 -24.97
N LYS A 4 6.80 -9.23 -24.24
CA LYS A 4 7.85 -9.99 -23.55
C LYS A 4 7.19 -10.85 -22.47
N ARG A 5 7.62 -12.11 -22.35
CA ARG A 5 7.07 -13.06 -21.36
C ARG A 5 7.11 -12.50 -19.93
N SER A 6 8.12 -11.68 -19.60
CA SER A 6 8.20 -10.95 -18.33
C SER A 6 7.05 -9.95 -18.12
N SER A 7 6.64 -9.23 -19.16
CA SER A 7 5.50 -8.31 -19.11
C SER A 7 4.19 -9.03 -18.84
N VAL A 8 4.02 -10.25 -19.36
CA VAL A 8 2.84 -11.09 -19.09
C VAL A 8 2.81 -11.53 -17.63
N ILE A 9 3.96 -11.96 -17.08
CA ILE A 9 4.06 -12.37 -15.67
C ILE A 9 3.72 -11.21 -14.75
N ILE A 10 4.29 -10.02 -15.01
CA ILE A 10 4.00 -8.82 -14.22
C ILE A 10 2.51 -8.47 -14.32
N ALA A 11 1.92 -8.51 -15.52
CA ALA A 11 0.49 -8.24 -15.69
C ALA A 11 -0.39 -9.23 -14.92
N CYS A 12 -0.07 -10.54 -14.96
CA CYS A 12 -0.77 -11.54 -14.17
C CYS A 12 -0.64 -11.30 -12.66
N LEU A 13 0.55 -10.93 -12.19
CA LEU A 13 0.81 -10.67 -10.78
C LEU A 13 0.02 -9.45 -10.30
N VAL A 14 0.00 -8.37 -11.10
CA VAL A 14 -0.81 -7.18 -10.83
C VAL A 14 -2.30 -7.52 -10.78
N VAL A 15 -2.81 -8.28 -11.74
CA VAL A 15 -4.23 -8.72 -11.76
C VAL A 15 -4.54 -9.56 -10.52
N LEU A 16 -3.66 -10.48 -10.14
CA LEU A 16 -3.84 -11.32 -8.95
C LEU A 16 -3.83 -10.49 -7.67
N LEU A 17 -2.95 -9.49 -7.57
CA LEU A 17 -2.88 -8.56 -6.45
C LEU A 17 -4.16 -7.71 -6.33
N LEU A 18 -4.64 -7.17 -7.45
CA LEU A 18 -5.90 -6.41 -7.49
C LEU A 18 -7.09 -7.28 -7.11
N PHE A 19 -7.12 -8.53 -7.58
CA PHE A 19 -8.19 -9.48 -7.26
C PHE A 19 -8.18 -9.84 -5.77
N ALA A 20 -6.99 -10.07 -5.20
CA ALA A 20 -6.83 -10.31 -3.76
C ALA A 20 -7.28 -9.09 -2.92
N GLY A 21 -6.92 -7.88 -3.36
CA GLY A 21 -7.36 -6.63 -2.72
C GLY A 21 -8.87 -6.43 -2.79
N TRP A 22 -9.48 -6.70 -3.95
CA TRP A 22 -10.93 -6.63 -4.12
C TRP A 22 -11.66 -7.67 -3.27
N LEU A 23 -11.16 -8.90 -3.20
CA LEU A 23 -11.74 -9.96 -2.39
C LEU A 23 -11.64 -9.63 -0.89
N ALA A 24 -10.49 -9.11 -0.44
CA ALA A 24 -10.31 -8.65 0.94
C ALA A 24 -11.24 -7.48 1.27
N TYR A 25 -11.41 -6.53 0.35
CA TYR A 25 -12.38 -5.45 0.52
C TYR A 25 -13.81 -5.99 0.61
N SER A 26 -14.21 -6.88 -0.30
CA SER A 26 -15.56 -7.43 -0.33
C SER A 26 -15.90 -8.24 0.91
N THR A 27 -14.98 -9.04 1.44
CA THR A 27 -15.23 -9.85 2.64
C THR A 27 -15.21 -9.02 3.91
N LEU A 28 -14.26 -8.08 4.04
CA LEU A 28 -14.12 -7.27 5.24
C LEU A 28 -15.14 -6.13 5.33
N ASN A 29 -15.76 -5.74 4.21
CA ASN A 29 -16.65 -4.57 4.11
C ASN A 29 -18.14 -4.94 3.98
N ASN A 30 -18.50 -6.22 4.08
CA ASN A 30 -19.86 -6.71 3.84
C ASN A 30 -20.87 -6.43 4.98
N GLU A 31 -20.44 -5.80 6.08
CA GLU A 31 -21.30 -5.49 7.25
C GLU A 31 -21.47 -3.99 7.55
N LEU A 32 -21.51 -3.14 6.53
CA LEU A 32 -21.78 -1.72 6.75
C LEU A 32 -23.28 -1.44 6.68
N THR A 33 -23.98 -1.72 7.79
CA THR A 33 -25.14 -0.89 8.17
C THR A 33 -24.61 0.55 8.26
N PRO A 34 -25.19 1.54 7.55
CA PRO A 34 -24.66 2.89 7.59
C PRO A 34 -24.66 3.39 9.04
N PRO A 35 -23.49 3.76 9.59
CA PRO A 35 -23.44 4.20 10.97
C PRO A 35 -24.21 5.51 11.14
N VAL A 36 -25.16 5.50 12.08
CA VAL A 36 -25.87 6.69 12.57
C VAL A 36 -24.82 7.66 13.12
N GLU A 37 -24.72 8.85 12.51
CA GLU A 37 -23.89 9.99 12.92
C GLU A 37 -22.52 9.63 13.55
N THR A 38 -21.69 8.89 12.83
CA THR A 38 -20.27 8.75 13.20
C THR A 38 -19.48 9.92 12.59
N GLY A 39 -18.82 10.71 13.45
CA GLY A 39 -18.04 11.87 13.02
C GLY A 39 -16.97 11.53 11.97
N PHE A 40 -16.45 12.56 11.31
CA PHE A 40 -15.50 12.44 10.19
C PHE A 40 -14.37 11.42 10.43
N ARG A 41 -13.79 11.41 11.64
CA ARG A 41 -12.73 10.48 12.04
C ARG A 41 -13.15 9.02 11.87
N ASP A 42 -14.32 8.66 12.35
CA ASP A 42 -14.79 7.27 12.34
C ASP A 42 -15.18 6.83 10.93
N TRP A 43 -15.83 7.71 10.16
CA TRP A 43 -16.08 7.46 8.73
C TRP A 43 -14.76 7.28 7.96
N PHE A 44 -13.77 8.14 8.22
CA PHE A 44 -12.47 8.10 7.56
C PHE A 44 -11.73 6.79 7.84
N TRP A 45 -11.66 6.36 9.09
CA TRP A 45 -11.03 5.09 9.45
C TRP A 45 -11.80 3.87 8.93
N GLN A 46 -13.13 3.88 8.92
CA GLN A 46 -13.92 2.72 8.48
C GLN A 46 -13.94 2.57 6.96
N VAL A 47 -14.22 3.65 6.23
CA VAL A 47 -14.42 3.62 4.78
C VAL A 47 -13.07 3.62 4.03
N ARG A 48 -12.05 4.29 4.55
CA ARG A 48 -10.75 4.48 3.88
C ARG A 48 -9.59 3.67 4.46
N ARG A 49 -9.85 2.67 5.32
CA ARG A 49 -8.81 1.82 5.95
C ARG A 49 -7.74 1.27 5.00
N PHE A 50 -8.14 0.78 3.82
CA PHE A 50 -7.18 0.20 2.87
C PHE A 50 -6.31 1.24 2.18
N ASP A 51 -6.90 2.39 1.87
CA ASP A 51 -6.18 3.54 1.31
C ASP A 51 -5.18 4.08 2.33
N LEU A 52 -5.56 4.16 3.61
CA LEU A 52 -4.68 4.54 4.71
C LEU A 52 -3.53 3.56 4.91
N LEU A 53 -3.79 2.26 4.87
CA LEU A 53 -2.73 1.24 4.94
C LEU A 53 -1.76 1.35 3.76
N ALA A 54 -2.29 1.49 2.54
CA ALA A 54 -1.47 1.68 1.35
C ALA A 54 -0.62 2.95 1.46
N GLN A 55 -1.19 4.04 1.95
CA GLN A 55 -0.49 5.31 2.18
C GLN A 55 0.63 5.16 3.20
N VAL A 56 0.37 4.50 4.34
CA VAL A 56 1.41 4.22 5.35
C VAL A 56 2.53 3.39 4.75
N VAL A 57 2.21 2.29 4.06
CA VAL A 57 3.21 1.43 3.40
C VAL A 57 4.01 2.22 2.37
N LEU A 58 3.36 3.08 1.58
CA LEU A 58 4.03 3.88 0.57
C LEU A 58 4.97 4.94 1.16
N ILE A 59 4.58 5.56 2.28
CA ILE A 59 5.46 6.46 3.04
C ILE A 59 6.70 5.70 3.51
N PHE A 60 6.53 4.53 4.15
CA PHE A 60 7.66 3.71 4.61
C PHE A 60 8.54 3.21 3.45
N ALA A 61 7.94 2.75 2.36
CA ALA A 61 8.68 2.33 1.18
C ALA A 61 9.47 3.50 0.57
N GLY A 62 8.89 4.70 0.53
CA GLY A 62 9.55 5.91 0.07
C GLY A 62 10.73 6.31 0.96
N THR A 63 10.54 6.35 2.28
CA THR A 63 11.62 6.70 3.22
C THR A 63 12.73 5.67 3.23
N LEU A 64 12.41 4.37 3.22
CA LEU A 64 13.39 3.29 3.09
C LEU A 64 14.13 3.34 1.75
N GLY A 65 13.43 3.65 0.66
CA GLY A 65 14.02 3.82 -0.66
C GLY A 65 15.07 4.93 -0.70
N ILE A 66 14.79 6.07 -0.06
CA ILE A 66 15.78 7.15 0.09
C ILE A 66 16.91 6.74 1.03
N ALA A 67 16.61 6.12 2.18
CA ALA A 67 17.62 5.66 3.13
C ALA A 67 18.61 4.66 2.51
N ALA A 68 18.14 3.80 1.59
CA ALA A 68 18.99 2.88 0.85
C ALA A 68 19.88 3.56 -0.20
N LEU A 69 19.53 4.77 -0.65
CA LEU A 69 20.32 5.57 -1.59
C LEU A 69 21.30 6.50 -0.90
N LEU A 70 21.08 6.80 0.39
CA LEU A 70 22.01 7.64 1.14
C LEU A 70 23.32 6.86 1.34
N PRO A 71 24.46 7.45 0.96
CA PRO A 71 25.75 6.87 1.28
C PRO A 71 25.85 6.74 2.80
N MET A 72 26.31 5.59 3.26
CA MET A 72 26.80 5.49 4.63
C MET A 72 28.04 6.38 4.67
N GLU A 73 27.89 7.59 5.18
CA GLU A 73 29.04 8.39 5.58
C GLU A 73 29.71 7.57 6.67
N ASP A 74 30.83 6.94 6.34
CA ASP A 74 31.74 6.40 7.34
C ASP A 74 32.15 7.61 8.17
N TYR A 75 31.49 7.80 9.32
CA TYR A 75 31.95 8.71 10.34
C TYR A 75 33.26 8.13 10.89
N GLU A 76 34.35 8.26 10.12
CA GLU A 76 35.71 8.17 10.62
C GLU A 76 35.81 9.27 11.66
N GLN A 77 35.56 8.85 12.89
CA GLN A 77 35.74 9.59 14.10
C GLN A 77 37.25 9.76 14.30
N ASP A 78 37.83 10.72 13.58
CA ASP A 78 39.15 11.24 13.86
C ASP A 78 39.10 11.88 15.26
N GLY A 79 39.86 11.29 16.19
CA GLY A 79 39.90 11.66 17.61
C GLY A 79 40.63 12.96 17.93
#